data_AF-A0AAU3H8P6-F1
#
_entry.id   AF-A0AAU3H8P6-F1
#
_cell.length_a   1.000
_cell.length_b   1.000
_cell.length_c   1.000
_cell.angle_alpha   90.00
_cell.angle_beta   90.00
_cell.angle_gamma   90.00
#
_symmetry.space_group_name_H-M   'P 1'
#
loop_
_entity.id
_entity.type
_entity.pdbx_description
1 polymer ?
#
loop_
_entity_poly.entity_id
_entity_poly.type
_entity_poly.pdbx_seq_one_letter_code
_entity_poly.pdbx_strand_id
1 'polypeptide(L)'
;MVQGHLLNENLGGPGNTLTNLTPLTKTGNSNHLHYAEANVKNEIKAGNVVEYEVVAHFDGVTGASLGARGSVATDIDNNYAYAIPSHLECNVQVYDKKGRNLYGESWYVRNTK
;
A
#
# COMPACT_ATOMS: atom_id res chain seq x y z
N MET A 1 2.57 12.66 6.50
CA MET A 1 2.99 11.38 5.90
C MET A 1 3.42 10.44 7.02
N VAL A 2 3.45 9.14 6.74
CA VAL A 2 4.00 8.07 7.57
C VAL A 2 4.85 7.16 6.69
N GLN A 3 5.74 6.36 7.28
CA GLN A 3 6.41 5.26 6.59
C GLN A 3 5.44 4.09 6.54
N GLY A 4 4.76 3.92 5.41
CA GLY A 4 3.81 2.83 5.21
C GLY A 4 4.54 1.56 4.79
N HIS A 5 4.08 0.43 5.32
CA HIS A 5 4.58 -0.89 4.92
C HIS A 5 4.02 -1.27 3.54
N LEU A 6 4.82 -1.87 2.66
CA LEU A 6 4.28 -2.52 1.47
C LEU A 6 3.63 -3.84 1.86
N LEU A 7 4.37 -4.69 2.57
CA LEU A 7 3.85 -5.88 3.23
C LEU A 7 3.79 -5.66 4.74
N ASN A 8 2.62 -5.86 5.33
CA ASN A 8 2.43 -5.76 6.77
C ASN A 8 3.41 -6.68 7.52
N GLU A 9 3.91 -6.25 8.67
CA GLU A 9 4.77 -7.08 9.54
C GLU A 9 4.08 -8.35 10.03
N ASN A 10 2.76 -8.30 10.26
CA ASN A 10 1.97 -9.47 10.63
C ASN A 10 1.65 -10.37 9.42
N LEU A 11 2.08 -9.97 8.23
CA LEU A 11 2.01 -10.74 6.98
C LEU A 11 3.42 -11.13 6.48
N GLY A 12 4.47 -10.89 7.27
CA GLY A 12 5.84 -11.30 6.98
C GLY A 12 6.74 -10.23 6.34
N GLY A 13 6.26 -9.00 6.16
CA GLY A 13 7.08 -7.89 5.66
C GLY A 13 7.84 -7.16 6.76
N PRO A 14 9.19 -7.06 6.72
CA PRO A 14 9.94 -6.37 7.77
C PRO A 14 9.61 -4.87 7.80
N GLY A 15 9.07 -4.39 8.94
CA GLY A 15 8.65 -2.99 9.14
C GLY A 15 9.79 -1.98 9.35
N ASN A 16 11.04 -2.42 9.25
CA ASN A 16 12.24 -1.62 9.51
C ASN A 16 13.22 -1.57 8.32
N THR A 17 12.86 -2.13 7.17
CA THR A 17 13.71 -2.12 5.98
C THR A 17 13.16 -1.16 4.94
N LEU A 18 14.00 -0.26 4.42
CA LEU A 18 13.56 0.72 3.41
C LEU A 18 13.01 0.06 2.14
N THR A 19 13.41 -1.17 1.83
CA THR A 19 12.87 -1.98 0.72
C THR A 19 11.39 -2.34 0.88
N ASN A 20 10.84 -2.26 2.10
CA ASN A 20 9.43 -2.54 2.42
C ASN A 20 8.68 -1.29 2.92
N LEU A 21 9.28 -0.09 2.81
CA LEU A 21 8.72 1.15 3.32
C LEU A 21 8.57 2.19 2.21
N THR A 22 7.44 2.89 2.19
CA THR A 22 7.20 3.98 1.25
C THR A 22 6.43 5.13 1.91
N PRO A 23 6.63 6.40 1.51
CA PRO A 23 5.90 7.51 2.10
C PRO A 23 4.41 7.47 1.72
N LEU A 24 3.54 7.26 2.72
CA LEU A 24 2.08 7.31 2.55
C LEU A 24 1.44 8.45 3.36
N THR A 25 0.32 8.98 2.87
CA THR A 25 -0.59 9.77 3.70
C THR A 25 -1.17 8.89 4.80
N LYS A 26 -1.61 9.49 5.90
CA LYS A 26 -2.27 8.73 6.98
C LYS A 26 -3.52 8.01 6.47
N THR A 27 -4.29 8.68 5.60
CA THR A 27 -5.48 8.13 4.94
C THR A 27 -5.10 6.96 4.03
N GLY A 28 -4.11 7.12 3.15
CA GLY A 28 -3.63 6.06 2.25
C GLY A 28 -3.17 4.82 3.00
N ASN A 29 -2.39 5.01 4.07
CA ASN A 29 -1.95 3.92 4.94
C ASN A 29 -3.12 3.21 5.64
N SER A 30 -4.13 3.96 6.11
CA SER A 30 -5.33 3.37 6.72
C SER A 30 -6.15 2.58 5.69
N ASN A 31 -6.29 3.09 4.48
CA ASN A 31 -7.04 2.44 3.42
C ASN A 31 -6.34 1.14 2.96
N HIS A 32 -5.01 1.14 2.89
CA HIS A 32 -4.22 -0.06 2.59
C HIS A 32 -4.47 -1.18 3.60
N LEU A 33 -4.45 -0.83 4.90
CA LEU A 33 -4.80 -1.75 5.97
C LEU A 33 -6.24 -2.29 5.84
N HIS A 34 -7.21 -1.40 5.62
CA HIS A 34 -8.64 -1.77 5.64
C HIS A 34 -9.10 -2.56 4.41
N TYR A 35 -8.50 -2.31 3.25
CA TYR A 35 -8.90 -2.98 2.01
C TYR A 35 -8.08 -4.24 1.77
N ALA A 36 -6.79 -4.10 1.49
CA ALA A 36 -5.96 -5.22 1.07
C ALA A 36 -5.51 -6.08 2.26
N GLU A 37 -4.90 -5.49 3.29
CA GLU A 37 -4.31 -6.27 4.38
C GLU A 37 -5.37 -7.00 5.23
N ALA A 38 -6.54 -6.39 5.45
CA ALA A 38 -7.63 -7.02 6.19
C ALA A 38 -8.18 -8.25 5.45
N ASN A 39 -8.34 -8.18 4.12
CA ASN A 39 -8.73 -9.33 3.31
C ASN A 39 -7.71 -10.47 3.47
N VAL A 40 -6.42 -10.19 3.26
CA VAL A 40 -5.34 -11.19 3.36
C VAL A 40 -5.31 -11.84 4.76
N LYS A 41 -5.41 -11.04 5.83
CA LYS A 41 -5.43 -11.53 7.21
C LYS A 41 -6.61 -12.47 7.47
N ASN A 42 -7.79 -12.14 6.93
CA ASN A 42 -8.99 -12.97 7.09
C ASN A 42 -8.85 -14.32 6.37
N GLU A 43 -8.29 -14.33 5.16
CA GLU A 43 -8.09 -15.55 4.38
C GLU A 43 -7.05 -16.48 5.01
N ILE A 44 -5.93 -15.92 5.49
CA ILE A 44 -4.93 -16.68 6.25
C ILE A 44 -5.57 -17.29 7.51
N LYS A 45 -6.41 -16.52 8.22
CA LYS A 45 -7.12 -17.01 9.41
C LYS A 45 -8.15 -18.11 9.08
N ALA A 46 -8.76 -18.07 7.91
CA ALA A 46 -9.63 -19.15 7.40
C ALA A 46 -8.85 -20.42 7.00
N GLY A 47 -7.51 -20.34 6.96
CA GLY A 47 -6.62 -21.43 6.62
C GLY A 47 -6.42 -21.59 5.11
N ASN A 48 -6.68 -20.54 4.33
CA ASN A 48 -6.38 -20.49 2.90
C ASN A 48 -4.93 -20.07 2.67
N VAL A 49 -4.44 -20.34 1.47
CA VAL A 49 -3.13 -19.87 1.00
C VAL A 49 -3.36 -18.60 0.20
N VAL A 50 -2.57 -17.57 0.48
CA VAL A 50 -2.71 -16.26 -0.16
C VAL A 50 -1.39 -15.87 -0.81
N GLU A 51 -1.42 -15.60 -2.11
CA GLU A 51 -0.38 -14.86 -2.79
C GLU A 51 -0.76 -13.37 -2.74
N TYR A 52 0.15 -12.54 -2.24
CA TYR A 52 -0.09 -11.12 -2.04
C TYR A 52 1.10 -10.31 -2.57
N GLU A 53 0.83 -9.44 -3.53
CA GLU A 53 1.79 -8.53 -4.13
C GLU A 53 1.35 -7.09 -3.91
N VAL A 54 2.29 -6.23 -3.53
CA VAL A 54 2.07 -4.79 -3.38
C VAL A 54 3.10 -4.04 -4.19
N VAL A 55 2.63 -3.26 -5.16
CA VAL A 55 3.46 -2.44 -6.04
C VAL A 55 3.21 -0.97 -5.74
N ALA A 56 4.27 -0.23 -5.44
CA ALA A 56 4.21 1.22 -5.28
C ALA A 56 4.47 1.90 -6.62
N HIS A 57 3.51 2.70 -7.09
CA HIS A 57 3.60 3.38 -8.38
C HIS A 57 3.95 4.85 -8.21
N PHE A 58 4.98 5.32 -8.91
CA PHE A 58 5.57 6.65 -8.77
C PHE A 58 5.23 7.56 -9.97
N ASP A 59 3.96 7.60 -10.36
CA ASP A 59 3.49 8.34 -11.55
C ASP A 59 3.41 9.86 -11.37
N GLY A 60 3.83 10.36 -10.20
CA GLY A 60 3.76 11.77 -9.82
C GLY A 60 2.58 12.10 -8.89
N VAL A 61 2.83 13.00 -7.96
CA VAL A 61 1.87 13.56 -7.00
C VAL A 61 2.04 15.07 -6.91
N THR A 62 1.07 15.74 -6.30
CA THR A 62 1.25 17.13 -5.89
C THR A 62 1.24 17.25 -4.38
N GLY A 63 1.95 18.22 -3.81
CA GLY A 63 1.85 18.56 -2.40
C GLY A 63 0.39 18.81 -1.99
N ALA A 64 -0.41 19.42 -2.87
CA ALA A 64 -1.84 19.61 -2.64
C ALA A 64 -2.62 18.29 -2.53
N SER A 65 -2.37 17.29 -3.39
CA SER A 65 -3.05 15.98 -3.32
C SER A 65 -2.65 15.18 -2.07
N LEU A 66 -1.44 15.42 -1.54
CA LEU A 66 -0.99 14.91 -0.24
C LEU A 66 -1.52 15.73 0.95
N GLY A 67 -2.19 16.85 0.69
CA GLY A 67 -2.78 17.74 1.68
C GLY A 67 -1.85 18.74 2.34
N ALA A 68 -0.65 18.96 1.76
CA ALA A 68 0.23 20.05 2.11
C ALA A 68 -0.30 21.40 1.58
N ARG A 69 0.24 22.51 2.08
CA ARG A 69 -0.18 23.87 1.71
C ARG A 69 1.01 24.82 1.63
N GLY A 70 0.84 25.91 0.89
CA GLY A 70 1.83 26.99 0.79
C GLY A 70 3.19 26.51 0.30
N SER A 71 4.27 27.04 0.87
CA SER A 71 5.65 26.70 0.50
C SER A 71 5.96 25.21 0.62
N VAL A 72 5.34 24.48 1.55
CA VAL A 72 5.54 23.03 1.69
C VAL A 72 4.95 22.27 0.51
N ALA A 73 3.80 22.70 -0.02
CA ALA A 73 3.23 22.07 -1.22
C ALA A 73 4.14 22.29 -2.42
N THR A 74 4.62 23.52 -2.61
CA THR A 74 5.56 23.88 -3.68
C THR A 74 6.88 23.13 -3.57
N ASP A 75 7.41 22.95 -2.37
CA ASP A 75 8.64 22.19 -2.14
C ASP A 75 8.46 20.71 -2.51
N ILE A 76 7.32 20.10 -2.15
CA ILE A 76 6.97 18.74 -2.59
C ILE A 76 6.92 18.65 -4.12
N ASP A 77 6.20 19.56 -4.76
CA ASP A 77 6.03 19.57 -6.22
C ASP A 77 7.37 19.67 -6.95
N ASN A 78 8.28 20.51 -6.44
CA ASN A 78 9.57 20.77 -7.09
C ASN A 78 10.63 19.72 -6.79
N ASN A 79 10.64 19.15 -5.57
CA ASN A 79 11.81 18.40 -5.07
C ASN A 79 11.51 16.95 -4.67
N TYR A 80 10.25 16.56 -4.44
CA TYR A 80 9.94 15.26 -3.82
C TYR A 80 8.84 14.46 -4.53
N ALA A 81 8.09 15.05 -5.45
CA ALA A 81 6.97 14.39 -6.13
C ALA A 81 7.35 13.06 -6.80
N TYR A 82 8.58 12.93 -7.30
CA TYR A 82 9.08 11.70 -7.92
C TYR A 82 9.38 10.56 -6.92
N ALA A 83 9.56 10.90 -5.64
CA ALA A 83 9.96 9.96 -4.58
C ALA A 83 8.76 9.54 -3.70
N ILE A 84 7.55 9.98 -4.04
CA ILE A 84 6.33 9.67 -3.30
C ILE A 84 5.39 8.91 -4.25
N PRO A 85 4.94 7.70 -3.89
CA PRO A 85 4.05 6.95 -4.77
C PRO A 85 2.71 7.67 -4.90
N SER A 86 2.13 7.64 -6.09
CA SER A 86 0.78 8.14 -6.36
C SER A 86 -0.29 7.19 -5.76
N HIS A 87 0.00 5.90 -5.72
CA HIS A 87 -0.85 4.86 -5.17
C HIS A 87 -0.07 3.56 -4.93
N LEU A 88 -0.71 2.65 -4.19
CA LEU A 88 -0.32 1.25 -4.13
C LEU A 88 -1.30 0.44 -4.97
N GLU A 89 -0.78 -0.47 -5.79
CA GLU A 89 -1.54 -1.55 -6.38
C GLU A 89 -1.34 -2.80 -5.53
N CYS A 90 -2.44 -3.37 -5.06
CA CYS A 90 -2.44 -4.51 -4.15
C CYS A 90 -3.15 -5.66 -4.84
N ASN A 91 -2.42 -6.70 -5.22
CA ASN A 91 -2.95 -7.88 -5.91
C ASN A 91 -2.98 -9.06 -4.95
N VAL A 92 -4.15 -9.69 -4.82
CA VAL A 92 -4.37 -10.84 -3.94
C VAL A 92 -4.91 -11.99 -4.77
N GLN A 93 -4.31 -13.16 -4.61
CA GLN A 93 -4.79 -14.40 -5.18
C GLN A 93 -4.94 -15.45 -4.07
N VAL A 94 -6.16 -15.95 -3.90
CA VAL A 94 -6.51 -16.88 -2.81
C VAL A 94 -6.69 -18.29 -3.35
N TYR A 95 -6.15 -19.26 -2.60
CA TYR A 95 -6.22 -20.68 -2.88
C TYR A 95 -6.70 -21.45 -1.65
N ASP A 96 -7.38 -22.57 -1.85
CA ASP A 96 -7.67 -23.49 -0.77
C ASP A 96 -6.40 -24.28 -0.34
N LYS A 97 -6.53 -25.06 0.74
CA LYS A 97 -5.43 -25.90 1.28
C LYS A 97 -4.88 -26.94 0.31
N LYS A 98 -5.58 -27.23 -0.78
CA LYS A 98 -5.16 -28.17 -1.83
C LYS A 98 -4.56 -27.44 -3.03
N GLY A 99 -4.39 -26.12 -2.95
CA GLY A 99 -3.86 -25.29 -4.03
C GLY A 99 -4.88 -24.97 -5.13
N ARG A 100 -6.18 -25.21 -4.91
CA ARG A 100 -7.21 -24.83 -5.89
C ARG A 100 -7.48 -23.34 -5.77
N ASN A 101 -7.43 -22.63 -6.89
CA ASN A 101 -7.78 -21.22 -6.97
C ASN A 101 -9.22 -21.00 -6.49
N LEU A 102 -9.41 -20.04 -5.57
CA LEU A 102 -10.72 -19.63 -5.08
C LEU A 102 -11.16 -18.35 -5.77
N TYR A 103 -10.38 -17.28 -5.64
CA TYR A 103 -10.64 -15.99 -6.26
C TYR A 103 -9.39 -15.11 -6.21
N GLY A 104 -9.38 -14.05 -7.03
CA GLY A 104 -8.38 -12.99 -6.96
C GLY A 104 -9.03 -11.61 -6.98
N GLU A 105 -8.40 -10.64 -6.30
CA GLU A 105 -8.86 -9.26 -6.17
C GLU A 105 -7.67 -8.30 -6.29
N SER A 106 -7.94 -7.10 -6.82
CA SER A 106 -6.94 -6.04 -6.96
C SER A 106 -7.50 -4.72 -6.45
N TRP A 107 -6.70 -3.98 -5.67
CA TRP A 107 -7.06 -2.65 -5.17
C TRP A 107 -6.01 -1.61 -5.54
N TYR A 108 -6.49 -0.45 -5.99
CA TYR A 108 -5.68 0.74 -6.20
C TYR A 108 -5.88 1.70 -5.02
N VAL A 109 -4.96 1.65 -4.05
CA VAL A 109 -4.99 2.48 -2.84
C VAL A 109 -4.31 3.82 -3.12
N ARG A 110 -5.11 4.86 -3.37
CA ARG A 110 -4.62 6.21 -3.65
C ARG A 110 -3.86 6.79 -2.45
N ASN A 111 -2.68 7.36 -2.73
CA ASN A 111 -1.87 8.06 -1.74
C ASN A 111 -2.27 9.54 -1.67
N THR A 112 -3.51 9.82 -1.31
CA THR A 112 -4.06 11.18 -1.19
C THR A 112 -4.57 11.43 0.22
N LYS A 113 -4.79 12.70 0.58
CA LYS A 113 -5.34 13.06 1.90
C LYS A 113 -6.82 12.77 2.01
#